data_AF-A0A5J9TQM0-F1
#
_entry.id   AF-A0A5J9TQM0-F1
#
_cell.length_a   1.000
_cell.length_b   1.000
_cell.length_c   1.000
_cell.angle_alpha   90.00
_cell.angle_beta   90.00
_cell.angle_gamma   90.00
#
_symmetry.space_group_name_H-M   'P 1'
#
loop_
_entity.id
_entity.type
_entity.pdbx_description
1 polymer ?
#
loop_
_entity_poly.entity_id
_entity_poly.type
_entity_poly.pdbx_seq_one_letter_code
_entity_poly.pdbx_strand_id
1 'polypeptide(L)'
;MLIEIPRGLPFSMDTWTLASSLKRHRFLTHAHRDHLAGITDTAAAPCIYASSVTVLITLRYFPQLNHAAFVELEAGTPPLLVSDPNGDFTVTAFDVNHCPGALMFLFEGAFGAVLHTGDCRLTTDCVHALPLLPHPSR
;
A
#
# COMPACT_ATOMS: atom_id res chain seq x y z
N MET A 1 13.25 -3.50 6.06
CA MET A 1 14.11 -2.52 5.33
C MET A 1 13.43 -1.15 5.40
N LEU A 2 14.14 -0.01 5.49
CA LEU A 2 13.47 1.31 5.45
C LEU A 2 13.19 1.66 3.98
N ILE A 3 11.92 1.68 3.58
CA ILE A 3 11.54 2.10 2.23
C ILE A 3 11.28 3.61 2.25
N GLU A 4 12.24 4.39 1.76
CA GLU A 4 12.07 5.84 1.62
C GLU A 4 11.23 6.16 0.39
N ILE A 5 10.07 6.77 0.63
CA ILE A 5 9.19 7.29 -0.42
C ILE A 5 9.61 8.73 -0.75
N PRO A 6 9.49 9.18 -2.02
CA PRO A 6 9.69 10.58 -2.37
C PRO A 6 8.97 11.54 -1.42
N ARG A 7 9.69 12.58 -0.99
CA ARG A 7 9.14 13.60 -0.10
C ARG A 7 7.94 14.27 -0.77
N GLY A 8 6.90 14.55 0.02
CA GLY A 8 5.71 15.26 -0.44
C GLY A 8 4.51 14.38 -0.81
N LEU A 9 4.67 13.06 -0.91
CA LEU A 9 3.52 12.17 -1.16
C LEU A 9 2.56 12.13 0.05
N PRO A 10 1.23 12.03 -0.17
CA PRO A 10 0.23 12.05 0.90
C PRO A 10 0.15 10.74 1.69
N PHE A 11 0.90 9.71 1.27
CA PHE A 11 0.88 8.38 1.85
C PHE A 11 2.25 7.92 2.39
N SER A 12 2.22 6.82 3.15
CA SER A 12 3.40 6.03 3.52
C SER A 12 3.17 4.54 3.25
N MET A 13 4.25 3.78 3.12
CA MET A 13 4.25 2.35 2.82
C MET A 13 5.07 1.64 3.89
N ASP A 14 4.56 0.53 4.43
CA ASP A 14 5.27 -0.44 5.29
C ASP A 14 6.11 0.16 6.43
N THR A 15 5.73 1.35 6.89
CA THR A 15 6.49 2.14 7.86
C THR A 15 5.57 2.63 8.96
N TRP A 16 6.00 2.41 10.20
CA TRP A 16 5.19 2.62 11.39
C TRP A 16 5.96 3.46 12.41
N THR A 17 6.36 4.65 11.97
CA THR A 17 7.13 5.62 12.74
C THR A 17 6.25 6.83 13.06
N LEU A 18 6.71 7.69 13.98
CA LEU A 18 6.02 8.96 14.23
C LEU A 18 5.93 9.82 12.95
N ALA A 19 6.87 9.71 12.02
CA ALA A 19 6.82 10.46 10.76
C ALA A 19 5.74 9.90 9.80
N SER A 20 5.59 8.57 9.73
CA SER A 20 4.56 7.96 8.89
C SER A 20 3.16 8.06 9.50
N SER A 21 3.03 8.14 10.83
CA SER A 21 1.73 8.37 11.49
C SER A 21 1.14 9.75 11.21
N LEU A 22 1.97 10.72 10.78
CA LEU A 22 1.50 12.02 10.28
C LEU A 22 0.88 11.94 8.87
N LYS A 23 1.05 10.83 8.15
CA LYS A 23 0.41 10.60 6.85
C LYS A 23 -1.03 10.13 7.04
N ARG A 24 -1.93 10.70 6.25
CA ARG A 24 -3.37 10.38 6.26
C ARG A 24 -3.68 9.00 5.69
N HIS A 25 -2.83 8.53 4.79
CA HIS A 25 -2.99 7.23 4.13
C HIS A 25 -1.74 6.40 4.38
N ARG A 26 -1.91 5.16 4.84
CA ARG A 26 -0.79 4.24 5.08
C ARG A 26 -1.10 2.91 4.41
N PHE A 27 -0.14 2.33 3.74
CA PHE A 27 -0.33 1.09 3.00
C PHE A 27 0.58 0.02 3.57
N LEU A 28 0.04 -1.18 3.71
CA LEU A 28 0.77 -2.38 4.10
C LEU A 28 0.74 -3.35 2.92
N THR A 29 1.90 -3.61 2.33
CA THR A 29 2.03 -4.45 1.14
C THR A 29 1.77 -5.91 1.45
N HIS A 30 2.29 -6.41 2.58
CA HIS A 30 2.14 -7.80 2.99
C HIS A 30 2.51 -8.02 4.47
N ALA A 31 2.10 -9.15 5.03
CA ALA A 31 2.25 -9.46 6.45
C ALA A 31 3.60 -10.10 6.84
N HIS A 32 4.73 -9.55 6.39
CA HIS A 32 6.05 -9.93 6.89
C HIS A 32 6.49 -9.10 8.10
N ARG A 33 7.33 -9.70 8.95
CA ARG A 33 7.73 -9.14 10.24
C ARG A 33 8.37 -7.75 10.10
N ASP A 34 9.25 -7.57 9.13
CA ASP A 34 9.97 -6.31 8.94
C ASP A 34 9.12 -5.22 8.30
N HIS A 35 8.07 -5.57 7.54
CA HIS A 35 7.05 -4.65 7.02
C HIS A 35 5.99 -4.30 8.08
N LEU A 36 5.86 -5.09 9.15
CA LEU A 36 4.96 -4.86 10.28
C LEU A 36 5.66 -4.21 11.50
N ALA A 37 6.98 -3.97 11.42
CA ALA A 37 7.77 -3.53 12.57
C ALA A 37 7.31 -2.15 13.08
N GLY A 38 6.72 -2.13 14.28
CA GLY A 38 6.20 -0.91 14.92
C GLY A 38 4.74 -0.60 14.60
N ILE A 39 4.01 -1.46 13.87
CA ILE A 39 2.62 -1.19 13.46
C ILE A 39 1.70 -0.87 14.63
N THR A 40 1.92 -1.50 15.79
CA THR A 40 1.14 -1.31 17.00
C THR A 40 1.30 0.08 17.62
N ASP A 41 2.42 0.74 17.35
CA ASP A 41 2.78 2.01 18.01
C ASP A 41 2.09 3.20 17.32
N THR A 42 1.59 3.00 16.10
CA THR A 42 1.01 4.05 15.26
C THR A 42 -0.39 3.72 14.72
N ALA A 43 -0.90 2.52 15.01
CA ALA A 43 -2.18 2.03 14.49
C ALA A 43 -3.44 2.71 15.06
N ALA A 44 -3.31 3.63 16.02
CA ALA A 44 -4.44 4.45 16.47
C ALA A 44 -4.94 5.40 15.36
N ALA A 45 -4.13 5.67 14.34
CA ALA A 45 -4.54 6.48 13.20
C ALA A 45 -5.34 5.64 12.19
N PRO A 46 -6.47 6.14 11.66
CA PRO A 46 -7.28 5.41 10.67
C PRO A 46 -6.58 5.26 9.32
N CYS A 47 -7.16 4.43 8.44
CA CYS A 47 -6.83 4.27 7.02
C CYS A 47 -5.50 3.55 6.72
N ILE A 48 -5.38 2.30 7.20
CA ILE A 48 -4.36 1.35 6.75
C ILE A 48 -4.90 0.51 5.59
N TYR A 49 -4.38 0.71 4.39
CA TYR A 49 -4.81 -0.01 3.19
C TYR A 49 -3.99 -1.30 3.03
N ALA A 50 -4.67 -2.43 2.83
CA ALA A 50 -4.03 -3.75 2.65
C ALA A 50 -5.02 -4.74 2.02
N SER A 51 -4.56 -5.92 1.58
CA SER A 51 -5.48 -7.01 1.23
C SER A 51 -6.17 -7.60 2.45
N SER A 52 -7.36 -8.16 2.25
CA SER A 52 -8.12 -8.89 3.27
C SER A 52 -7.28 -10.00 3.94
N VAL A 53 -6.47 -10.72 3.15
CA VAL A 53 -5.54 -11.74 3.65
C VAL A 53 -4.45 -11.12 4.53
N THR A 54 -3.87 -10.00 4.12
CA THR A 54 -2.86 -9.28 4.91
C THR A 54 -3.47 -8.72 6.20
N VAL A 55 -4.69 -8.17 6.17
CA VAL A 55 -5.45 -7.72 7.35
C VAL A 55 -5.67 -8.89 8.30
N LEU A 56 -6.18 -10.01 7.81
CA LEU A 56 -6.47 -11.21 8.60
C LEU A 56 -5.22 -11.72 9.34
N ILE A 57 -4.10 -11.86 8.63
CA ILE A 57 -2.83 -12.32 9.21
C ILE A 57 -2.32 -11.30 10.23
N THR A 58 -2.39 -10.00 9.90
CA THR A 58 -1.94 -8.92 10.79
C THR A 58 -2.71 -8.90 12.10
N LEU A 59 -4.05 -8.96 12.05
CA LEU A 59 -4.91 -9.02 13.24
C LEU A 59 -4.70 -10.30 14.05
N ARG A 60 -4.30 -11.41 13.41
CA ARG A 60 -3.96 -12.64 14.11
C ARG A 60 -2.69 -12.50 14.96
N TYR A 61 -1.67 -11.79 14.46
CA TYR A 61 -0.43 -11.54 15.21
C TYR A 61 -0.55 -10.38 16.19
N PHE A 62 -1.39 -9.39 15.88
CA PHE A 62 -1.58 -8.18 16.68
C PHE A 62 -3.08 -7.96 16.99
N PRO A 63 -3.67 -8.77 17.89
CA PRO A 63 -5.11 -8.74 18.19
C PRO A 63 -5.58 -7.44 18.86
N GLN A 64 -4.67 -6.58 19.32
CA GLN A 64 -4.96 -5.25 19.83
C GLN A 64 -5.31 -4.23 18.73
N LEU A 65 -5.01 -4.54 17.48
CA LEU A 65 -5.37 -3.71 16.35
C LEU A 65 -6.86 -3.84 16.06
N ASN A 66 -7.51 -2.72 15.71
CA ASN A 66 -8.91 -2.72 15.35
C ASN A 66 -9.06 -2.95 13.84
N HIS A 67 -9.89 -3.92 13.43
CA HIS A 67 -10.22 -4.14 12.02
C HIS A 67 -10.75 -2.86 11.32
N ALA A 68 -11.44 -1.99 12.06
CA ALA A 68 -11.94 -0.72 11.53
C ALA A 68 -10.84 0.29 11.15
N ALA A 69 -9.58 0.04 11.55
CA ALA A 69 -8.44 0.84 11.09
C ALA A 69 -8.04 0.52 9.65
N PHE A 70 -8.52 -0.60 9.09
CA PHE A 70 -8.12 -1.09 7.79
C PHE A 70 -9.13 -0.75 6.68
N VAL A 71 -8.60 -0.52 5.49
CA VAL A 71 -9.36 -0.40 4.24
C VAL A 71 -8.86 -1.49 3.31
N GLU A 72 -9.73 -2.44 2.97
CA GLU A 72 -9.33 -3.58 2.15
C GLU A 72 -9.23 -3.20 0.66
N LEU A 73 -8.15 -3.62 0.02
CA LEU A 73 -7.89 -3.48 -1.42
C LEU A 73 -7.49 -4.84 -1.98
N GLU A 74 -8.00 -5.21 -3.16
CA GLU A 74 -7.72 -6.50 -3.77
C GLU A 74 -7.17 -6.34 -5.19
N ALA A 75 -6.33 -7.28 -5.59
CA ALA A 75 -5.87 -7.33 -6.98
C ALA A 75 -7.05 -7.57 -7.92
N GLY A 76 -7.03 -6.90 -9.08
CA GLY A 76 -8.08 -7.03 -10.09
C GLY A 76 -9.37 -6.26 -9.80
N THR A 77 -9.43 -5.49 -8.72
CA THR A 77 -10.52 -4.53 -8.51
C THR A 77 -10.25 -3.21 -9.25
N PRO A 78 -11.29 -2.44 -9.61
CA PRO A 78 -11.11 -1.10 -10.15
C PRO A 78 -10.27 -0.20 -9.23
N PRO A 79 -9.60 0.84 -9.78
CA PRO A 79 -8.86 1.80 -8.96
C PRO A 79 -9.76 2.44 -7.89
N LEU A 80 -9.25 2.50 -6.65
CA LEU A 80 -9.89 3.22 -5.56
C LEU A 80 -9.54 4.71 -5.65
N LEU A 81 -10.54 5.58 -5.70
CA LEU A 81 -10.34 7.02 -5.50
C LEU A 81 -10.15 7.31 -4.00
N VAL A 82 -9.04 7.94 -3.67
CA VAL A 82 -8.68 8.37 -2.32
C VAL A 82 -8.72 9.89 -2.26
N SER A 83 -9.66 10.43 -1.49
CA SER A 83 -9.75 11.87 -1.28
C SER A 83 -8.68 12.36 -0.30
N ASP A 84 -7.92 13.38 -0.69
CA ASP A 84 -6.92 14.02 0.16
C ASP A 84 -6.99 15.55 0.01
N PRO A 85 -6.89 16.32 1.12
CA PRO A 85 -6.88 17.79 1.08
C PRO A 85 -5.82 18.42 0.16
N ASN A 86 -4.74 17.69 -0.15
CA ASN A 86 -3.66 18.15 -1.02
C ASN A 86 -3.85 17.70 -2.48
N GLY A 87 -5.00 17.11 -2.82
CA GLY A 87 -5.33 16.60 -4.13
C GLY A 87 -5.63 15.11 -4.09
N ASP A 88 -6.81 14.75 -4.61
CA ASP A 88 -7.24 13.36 -4.73
C ASP A 88 -6.28 12.56 -5.61
N PHE A 89 -6.19 11.27 -5.32
CA PHE A 89 -5.39 10.32 -6.09
C PHE A 89 -6.09 8.97 -6.19
N THR A 90 -5.76 8.17 -7.20
CA THR A 90 -6.23 6.80 -7.34
C THR A 90 -5.18 5.81 -6.85
N VAL A 91 -5.64 4.67 -6.34
CA VAL A 91 -4.80 3.52 -5.99
C VAL A 91 -5.31 2.28 -6.71
N THR A 92 -4.43 1.58 -7.41
CA THR A 92 -4.72 0.25 -7.98
C THR A 92 -3.80 -0.78 -7.37
N ALA A 93 -4.37 -1.89 -6.91
CA ALA A 93 -3.65 -3.02 -6.34
C ALA A 93 -3.41 -4.11 -7.38
N PHE A 94 -2.25 -4.76 -7.32
CA PHE A 94 -1.89 -5.89 -8.17
C PHE A 94 -1.18 -6.97 -7.38
N ASP A 95 -1.37 -8.23 -7.78
CA ASP A 95 -0.68 -9.38 -7.19
C ASP A 95 0.81 -9.36 -7.57
N VAL A 96 1.67 -9.66 -6.58
CA VAL A 96 3.13 -9.63 -6.73
C VAL A 96 3.80 -11.00 -6.61
N ASN A 97 3.03 -12.07 -6.47
CA ASN A 97 3.51 -13.45 -6.39
C ASN A 97 4.64 -13.65 -5.36
N HIS A 98 4.51 -13.02 -4.19
CA HIS A 98 5.49 -13.10 -3.09
C HIS A 98 5.02 -14.02 -1.95
N CYS A 99 3.93 -13.63 -1.29
CA CYS A 99 3.25 -14.41 -0.27
C CYS A 99 1.72 -14.20 -0.35
N PRO A 100 0.90 -15.00 0.35
CA PRO A 100 -0.54 -14.79 0.37
C PRO A 100 -0.91 -13.36 0.78
N GLY A 101 -1.74 -12.70 -0.04
CA GLY A 101 -2.19 -11.33 0.19
C GLY A 101 -1.17 -10.24 -0.12
N ALA A 102 0.01 -10.57 -0.65
CA ALA A 102 0.99 -9.56 -1.03
C ALA A 102 0.52 -8.75 -2.25
N LEU A 103 0.61 -7.43 -2.15
CA LEU A 103 0.20 -6.50 -3.20
C LEU A 103 1.30 -5.48 -3.52
N MET A 104 1.37 -5.09 -4.78
CA MET A 104 1.94 -3.81 -5.21
C MET A 104 0.82 -2.80 -5.43
N PHE A 105 1.17 -1.52 -5.30
CA PHE A 105 0.21 -0.42 -5.44
C PHE A 105 0.71 0.60 -6.47
N LEU A 106 -0.13 0.90 -7.45
CA LEU A 106 0.04 2.02 -8.36
C LEU A 106 -0.76 3.21 -7.82
N PHE A 107 -0.09 4.32 -7.60
CA PHE A 107 -0.65 5.60 -7.17
C PHE A 107 -0.63 6.58 -8.33
N GLU A 108 -1.75 7.22 -8.64
CA GLU A 108 -1.83 8.23 -9.69
C GLU A 108 -2.56 9.47 -9.16
N GLY A 109 -1.91 10.63 -9.27
CA GLY A 109 -2.48 11.89 -8.82
C GLY A 109 -1.73 13.08 -9.41
N ALA A 110 -1.94 14.28 -8.85
CA ALA A 110 -1.22 15.50 -9.28
C ALA A 110 0.31 15.39 -9.13
N PHE A 111 0.79 14.46 -8.29
CA PHE A 111 2.20 14.12 -8.12
C PHE A 111 2.77 13.19 -9.22
N GLY A 112 1.97 12.82 -10.22
CA GLY A 112 2.33 11.84 -11.25
C GLY A 112 1.95 10.41 -10.87
N ALA A 113 2.59 9.44 -11.52
CA ALA A 113 2.39 8.01 -11.28
C ALA A 113 3.55 7.41 -10.48
N VAL A 114 3.24 6.66 -9.42
CA VAL A 114 4.22 5.97 -8.57
C VAL A 114 3.79 4.52 -8.39
N LEU A 115 4.63 3.57 -8.81
CA LEU A 115 4.42 2.15 -8.54
C LEU A 115 5.32 1.71 -7.38
N HIS A 116 4.73 1.22 -6.31
CA HIS A 116 5.45 0.61 -5.20
C HIS A 116 5.24 -0.90 -5.19
N THR A 117 6.31 -1.65 -5.46
CA THR A 117 6.25 -3.09 -5.67
C THR A 117 6.10 -3.89 -4.37
N GLY A 118 6.55 -3.33 -3.24
CA GLY A 118 6.82 -4.13 -2.05
C GLY A 118 7.86 -5.22 -2.36
N ASP A 119 7.82 -6.30 -1.60
CA ASP A 119 8.53 -7.52 -1.96
C ASP A 119 7.75 -8.25 -3.06
N CYS A 120 8.41 -8.56 -4.16
CA CYS A 120 7.76 -9.14 -5.32
C CYS A 120 8.63 -10.20 -5.99
N ARG A 121 7.96 -11.18 -6.61
CA ARG A 121 8.56 -12.09 -7.60
C ARG A 121 7.69 -12.09 -8.84
N LEU A 122 7.76 -10.98 -9.59
CA LEU A 122 6.91 -10.72 -10.74
C LEU A 122 7.04 -11.81 -11.80
N THR A 123 5.89 -12.33 -12.24
CA THR A 123 5.77 -13.15 -13.43
C THR A 123 5.40 -12.28 -14.63
N THR A 124 5.46 -12.87 -15.83
CA THR A 124 4.98 -12.21 -17.06
C THR A 124 3.53 -11.74 -16.92
N ASP A 125 2.67 -12.53 -16.26
CA ASP A 125 1.28 -12.17 -16.01
C ASP A 125 1.15 -10.94 -15.10
N CYS A 126 1.97 -10.84 -14.05
CA CYS A 126 2.02 -9.65 -13.19
C CYS A 126 2.36 -8.40 -13.98
N VAL A 127 3.32 -8.49 -14.91
CA VAL A 127 3.74 -7.35 -15.74
C VAL A 127 2.65 -6.98 -16.75
N HIS A 128 1.99 -7.95 -17.36
CA HIS A 128 0.89 -7.70 -18.29
C HIS A 128 -0.36 -7.12 -17.63
N ALA A 129 -0.54 -7.33 -16.32
CA ALA A 129 -1.61 -6.72 -15.55
C ALA A 129 -1.37 -5.22 -15.31
N LEU A 130 -0.12 -4.74 -15.36
CA LEU A 130 0.18 -3.32 -15.19
C LEU A 130 -0.35 -2.51 -16.38
N PRO A 131 -0.87 -1.29 -16.14
CA PRO A 131 -1.27 -0.42 -17.23
C PRO A 131 -0.05 -0.12 -18.11
N LEU A 132 -0.23 -0.19 -19.42
CA LEU A 132 0.75 0.30 -20.37
C LEU A 132 0.86 1.81 -20.17
N LEU A 133 1.87 2.26 -19.43
CA LEU A 133 2.18 3.68 -19.37
C LEU A 133 2.48 4.14 -20.79
N PRO A 134 1.83 5.20 -21.29
CA PRO A 134 2.16 5.73 -22.60
C PRO A 134 3.65 6.04 -22.60
N HIS A 135 4.37 5.48 -23.58
CA HIS A 135 5.77 5.81 -23.79
C HIS A 135 5.86 7.34 -23.85
N PRO A 136 6.71 8.01 -23.05
CA PRO A 136 6.87 9.44 -23.19
C PRO A 136 7.33 9.68 -24.63
N SER A 137 6.48 10.33 -25.41
CA SER A 137 6.81 10.78 -26.76
C SER A 137 8.13 11.54 -26.65
N ARG A 138 9.15 11.05 -27.35
CA ARG A 138 10.43 11.77 -27.52
C ARG A 138 10.20 13.12 -28.18
#